data_AF-A0A7C5DJH5-F1
#
_entry.id   AF-A0A7C5DJH5-F1
#
_cell.length_a   1.000
_cell.length_b   1.000
_cell.length_c   1.000
_cell.angle_alpha   90.00
_cell.angle_beta   90.00
_cell.angle_gamma   90.00
#
_symmetry.space_group_name_H-M   'P 1'
#
loop_
_entity.id
_entity.type
_entity.pdbx_description
1 polymer ?
#
loop_
_entity_poly.entity_id
_entity_poly.type
_entity_poly.pdbx_seq_one_letter_code
_entity_poly.pdbx_strand_id
1 'polypeptide(L)'
;MSVKILSIQENSLAEDHHLQKNDKITKINNHPIDDFLDFQFYSADEILHFRILKNNGEYEEITIHQNWEIPIGIEVEQPKCRSCINDCVFCFVSQLKPDLREALYLKDGDYRFSFIYGNFITLTNLTKKDYQKIITQKLT
;
A
#
# COMPACT_ATOMS: atom_id res chain seq x y z
N MET A 1 -5.37 -4.61 9.86
CA MET A 1 -4.72 -4.14 8.63
C MET A 1 -5.38 -2.83 8.25
N SER A 2 -4.57 -1.82 8.00
CA SER A 2 -4.99 -0.45 7.78
C SER A 2 -3.82 0.30 7.14
N VAL A 3 -4.09 1.24 6.27
CA VAL A 3 -3.06 2.12 5.71
C VAL A 3 -3.16 3.50 6.34
N LYS A 4 -2.01 4.07 6.71
CA LYS A 4 -1.93 5.38 7.36
C LYS A 4 -1.91 6.48 6.31
N ILE A 5 -2.65 7.56 6.54
CA ILE A 5 -2.61 8.78 5.74
C ILE A 5 -1.35 9.59 6.10
N LEU A 6 -0.49 9.85 5.13
CA LEU A 6 0.73 10.64 5.29
C LEU A 6 0.48 12.13 5.09
N SER A 7 -0.34 12.48 4.11
CA SER A 7 -0.69 13.85 3.77
C SER A 7 -2.08 13.89 3.12
N ILE A 8 -2.71 15.05 3.23
CA ILE A 8 -3.95 15.40 2.54
C ILE A 8 -3.63 16.61 1.67
N GLN A 9 -4.02 16.57 0.40
CA GLN A 9 -3.84 17.68 -0.53
C GLN A 9 -4.88 18.78 -0.27
N GLU A 10 -4.46 20.03 -0.36
CA GLU A 10 -5.37 21.19 -0.29
C GLU A 10 -6.35 21.20 -1.47
N ASN A 11 -7.58 21.63 -1.23
CA ASN A 11 -8.70 21.66 -2.19
C ASN A 11 -9.02 20.27 -2.77
N SER A 12 -9.01 19.25 -1.91
CA SER A 12 -9.33 17.87 -2.29
C SER A 12 -10.57 17.36 -1.59
N LEU A 13 -11.18 16.30 -2.14
CA LEU A 13 -12.36 15.68 -1.53
C LEU A 13 -12.07 15.20 -0.10
N ALA A 14 -10.85 14.71 0.17
CA ALA A 14 -10.49 14.28 1.50
C ALA A 14 -10.44 15.44 2.52
N GLU A 15 -9.98 16.62 2.10
CA GLU A 15 -10.02 17.81 2.96
C GLU A 15 -11.45 18.24 3.27
N ASP A 16 -12.33 18.25 2.25
CA ASP A 16 -13.76 18.57 2.40
C ASP A 16 -14.46 17.61 3.37
N HIS A 17 -14.05 16.34 3.38
CA HIS A 17 -14.52 15.32 4.32
C HIS A 17 -13.72 15.26 5.63
N HIS A 18 -12.92 16.27 5.94
CA HIS A 18 -12.18 16.43 7.19
C HIS A 18 -11.24 15.26 7.54
N LEU A 19 -10.68 14.63 6.51
CA LEU A 19 -9.60 13.67 6.70
C LEU A 19 -8.33 14.36 7.15
N GLN A 20 -7.58 13.68 8.01
CA GLN A 20 -6.39 14.23 8.60
C GLN A 20 -5.19 13.32 8.45
N LYS A 21 -4.01 13.93 8.45
CA LYS A 21 -2.75 13.21 8.58
C LYS A 21 -2.78 12.31 9.83
N ASN A 22 -2.23 11.11 9.67
CA ASN A 22 -2.20 10.01 10.64
C ASN A 22 -3.50 9.24 10.85
N ASP A 23 -4.63 9.69 10.29
CA ASP A 23 -5.82 8.84 10.22
C ASP A 23 -5.48 7.53 9.47
N LYS A 24 -6.18 6.45 9.81
CA LYS A 24 -5.94 5.13 9.23
C LYS A 24 -7.15 4.65 8.46
N ILE A 25 -6.99 4.43 7.18
CA ILE A 25 -8.03 3.83 6.33
C ILE A 25 -8.01 2.32 6.59
N THR A 26 -9.15 1.79 7.04
CA THR A 26 -9.28 0.38 7.39
C THR A 26 -10.10 -0.41 6.37
N LYS A 27 -11.08 0.24 5.73
CA LYS A 27 -11.87 -0.35 4.65
C LYS A 27 -12.28 0.69 3.62
N ILE A 28 -12.51 0.23 2.39
CA ILE A 28 -13.19 0.95 1.29
C ILE A 28 -14.19 -0.03 0.68
N ASN A 29 -15.45 0.37 0.51
CA ASN A 29 -16.49 -0.45 -0.15
C ASN A 29 -16.59 -1.88 0.42
N ASN A 30 -16.53 -2.01 1.75
CA ASN A 30 -16.48 -3.27 2.51
C ASN A 30 -15.21 -4.13 2.34
N HIS A 31 -14.25 -3.71 1.52
CA HIS A 31 -12.97 -4.38 1.37
C HIS A 31 -11.96 -3.87 2.39
N PRO A 32 -11.22 -4.76 3.10
CA PRO A 32 -10.14 -4.35 3.99
C PRO A 32 -8.97 -3.75 3.20
N ILE A 33 -8.37 -2.70 3.75
CA ILE A 33 -7.20 -2.04 3.14
C ILE A 33 -5.96 -2.41 3.94
N ASP A 34 -5.08 -3.21 3.34
CA ASP A 34 -3.88 -3.71 4.00
C ASP A 34 -2.63 -2.91 3.65
N ASP A 35 -2.56 -2.41 2.43
CA ASP A 35 -1.47 -1.59 1.95
C ASP A 35 -1.94 -0.57 0.88
N PHE A 36 -0.98 0.17 0.34
CA PHE A 36 -1.22 1.18 -0.68
C PHE A 36 -1.82 0.63 -2.00
N LEU A 37 -1.57 -0.64 -2.38
CA LEU A 37 -2.17 -1.22 -3.59
C LEU A 37 -3.67 -1.44 -3.39
N ASP A 38 -4.07 -1.92 -2.22
CA ASP A 38 -5.50 -2.05 -1.91
C ASP A 38 -6.18 -0.69 -1.95
N PHE A 39 -5.53 0.33 -1.37
CA PHE A 39 -6.03 1.70 -1.43
C PHE A 39 -6.19 2.17 -2.87
N GLN A 40 -5.17 2.03 -3.73
CA GLN A 40 -5.26 2.43 -5.14
C GLN A 40 -6.32 1.65 -5.91
N PHE A 41 -6.43 0.35 -5.67
CA PHE A 41 -7.36 -0.53 -6.37
C PHE A 41 -8.82 -0.24 -6.00
N TYR A 42 -9.14 -0.18 -4.70
CA TYR A 42 -10.52 0.04 -4.24
C TYR A 42 -10.95 1.51 -4.27
N SER A 43 -10.00 2.45 -4.34
CA SER A 43 -10.32 3.87 -4.57
C SER A 43 -10.59 4.19 -6.05
N ALA A 44 -10.69 3.20 -6.94
CA ALA A 44 -11.02 3.42 -8.35
C ALA A 44 -12.55 3.49 -8.61
N ASP A 45 -13.38 3.09 -7.64
CA ASP A 45 -14.84 3.12 -7.76
C ASP A 45 -15.39 4.55 -7.66
N GLU A 46 -16.50 4.84 -8.33
CA GLU A 46 -17.13 6.18 -8.32
C GLU A 46 -17.63 6.60 -6.93
N ILE A 47 -18.16 5.67 -6.15
CA ILE A 47 -18.66 5.91 -4.79
C ILE A 47 -17.80 5.12 -3.83
N LEU A 48 -17.21 5.82 -2.86
CA LEU A 48 -16.24 5.27 -1.93
C LEU A 48 -16.79 5.37 -0.50
N HIS A 49 -17.14 4.23 0.08
CA HIS A 49 -17.51 4.11 1.49
C HIS A 49 -16.27 3.77 2.31
N PHE A 50 -15.66 4.78 2.91
CA PHE A 50 -14.49 4.62 3.76
C PHE A 50 -14.89 4.29 5.19
N ARG A 51 -14.12 3.39 5.81
CA ARG A 51 -14.07 3.23 7.26
C ARG A 51 -12.70 3.62 7.79
N ILE A 52 -12.68 4.63 8.65
CA ILE A 52 -11.47 5.34 9.05
C ILE A 52 -11.33 5.24 10.55
N LEU A 53 -10.14 4.91 11.01
CA LEU A 53 -9.76 4.97 12.42
C LEU A 53 -9.04 6.30 12.65
N LYS A 54 -9.70 7.20 13.38
CA LYS A 54 -9.19 8.53 13.71
C LYS A 54 -8.09 8.45 14.77
N ASN A 55 -7.30 9.51 14.90
CA ASN A 55 -6.22 9.59 15.88
C ASN A 55 -6.68 9.45 17.35
N ASN A 56 -7.95 9.77 17.65
CA ASN A 56 -8.55 9.58 18.97
C ASN A 56 -8.94 8.12 19.27
N GLY A 57 -8.79 7.20 18.29
CA GLY A 57 -9.16 5.79 18.41
C GLY A 57 -10.59 5.46 18.01
N GLU A 58 -11.39 6.46 17.60
CA GLU A 58 -12.77 6.25 17.15
C GLU A 58 -12.82 5.88 15.67
N TYR A 59 -13.85 5.11 15.31
CA TYR A 59 -14.14 4.79 13.93
C TYR A 59 -15.15 5.78 13.36
N GLU A 60 -14.83 6.31 12.18
CA GLU A 60 -15.69 7.18 11.40
C GLU A 60 -15.96 6.50 10.05
N GLU A 61 -17.21 6.56 9.59
CA GLU A 61 -17.61 6.07 8.27
C GLU A 61 -18.01 7.28 7.43
N ILE A 62 -17.31 7.47 6.31
CA ILE A 62 -17.55 8.58 5.38
C ILE A 62 -17.84 8.03 3.99
N THR A 63 -18.64 8.75 3.23
CA THR A 63 -18.90 8.44 1.82
C THR A 63 -18.38 9.58 0.97
N ILE A 64 -17.48 9.26 0.04
CA ILE A 64 -16.91 10.21 -0.92
C ILE A 64 -17.42 9.82 -2.31
N HIS A 65 -17.94 10.78 -3.04
CA HIS A 65 -18.25 10.64 -4.46
C HIS A 65 -17.06 11.17 -5.25
N GLN A 66 -16.45 10.32 -6.09
CA GLN A 66 -15.37 10.77 -6.95
C GLN A 66 -15.85 11.85 -7.91
N ASN A 67 -14.97 12.81 -8.13
CA ASN A 67 -15.16 13.87 -9.10
C ASN A 67 -13.96 13.88 -10.05
N TRP A 68 -14.20 14.02 -11.34
CA TRP A 68 -13.15 14.10 -12.34
C TRP A 68 -12.40 15.45 -12.31
N GLU A 69 -13.00 16.49 -11.73
CA GLU A 69 -12.39 17.82 -11.56
C GLU A 69 -11.55 17.93 -10.29
N ILE A 70 -11.95 17.22 -9.23
CA ILE A 70 -11.37 17.37 -7.88
C ILE A 70 -10.71 16.06 -7.47
N PRO A 71 -9.41 16.06 -7.16
CA PRO A 71 -8.73 14.84 -6.75
C PRO A 71 -9.24 14.37 -5.37
N ILE A 72 -9.13 13.07 -5.11
CA ILE A 72 -9.37 12.53 -3.77
C ILE A 72 -8.39 13.12 -2.75
N GLY A 73 -7.14 13.37 -3.17
CA GLY A 73 -6.12 14.09 -2.41
C GLY A 73 -5.56 13.36 -1.18
N ILE A 74 -5.60 12.03 -1.16
CA ILE A 74 -5.05 11.22 -0.07
C ILE A 74 -3.71 10.62 -0.49
N GLU A 75 -2.65 10.93 0.26
CA GLU A 75 -1.38 10.22 0.17
C GLU A 75 -1.28 9.22 1.32
N VAL A 76 -1.10 7.94 0.99
CA VAL A 76 -1.02 6.85 1.97
C VAL A 76 0.42 6.34 2.15
N GLU A 77 0.69 5.78 3.32
CA GLU A 77 1.99 5.22 3.66
C GLU A 77 2.34 4.03 2.75
N GLN A 78 3.53 4.10 2.12
CA GLN A 78 4.06 2.96 1.39
C GLN A 78 4.60 1.92 2.37
N PRO A 79 4.36 0.62 2.10
CA PRO A 79 4.85 -0.44 2.95
C PRO A 79 6.38 -0.48 2.86
N LYS A 80 7.01 -0.93 3.95
CA LYS A 80 8.43 -1.29 3.88
C LYS A 80 8.59 -2.47 2.93
N CYS A 81 9.65 -2.43 2.11
CA CYS A 81 10.01 -3.54 1.24
C CYS A 81 10.24 -4.80 2.06
N ARG A 82 9.47 -5.85 1.72
CA ARG A 82 9.65 -7.17 2.29
C ARG A 82 10.90 -7.80 1.68
N SER A 83 11.92 -8.01 2.52
CA SER A 83 13.13 -8.70 2.08
C SER A 83 12.82 -10.11 1.58
N CYS A 84 13.50 -10.50 0.50
CA CYS A 84 13.53 -11.88 0.04
C CYS A 84 14.10 -12.80 1.13
N ILE A 85 13.44 -13.93 1.36
CA ILE A 85 13.82 -14.92 2.38
C ILE A 85 14.62 -16.09 1.81
N ASN A 86 14.87 -16.11 0.49
CA ASN A 86 15.61 -17.19 -0.14
C ASN A 86 17.09 -17.14 0.23
N ASP A 87 17.67 -18.31 0.50
CA ASP A 87 19.11 -18.49 0.77
C ASP A 87 19.81 -19.12 -0.43
N CYS A 88 19.76 -18.42 -1.57
CA CYS A 88 20.36 -18.90 -2.80
C CYS A 88 21.90 -18.83 -2.73
N VAL A 89 22.59 -19.90 -3.11
CA VAL A 89 24.06 -19.94 -3.23
C VAL A 89 24.63 -18.85 -4.16
N PHE A 90 23.83 -18.42 -5.14
CA PHE A 90 24.18 -17.38 -6.11
C PHE A 90 23.66 -15.97 -5.74
N CYS A 91 23.22 -15.74 -4.49
CA CYS A 91 22.71 -14.44 -4.09
C CYS A 91 23.83 -13.39 -3.96
N PHE A 92 23.89 -12.44 -4.90
CA PHE A 92 24.89 -11.36 -4.87
C PHE A 92 24.82 -10.51 -3.59
N VAL A 93 23.62 -10.26 -3.06
CA VAL A 93 23.42 -9.51 -1.82
C VAL A 93 24.01 -10.25 -0.61
N SER A 94 23.87 -11.58 -0.53
CA SER A 94 24.49 -12.40 0.52
C SER A 94 26.02 -12.43 0.42
N GLN A 95 26.59 -12.14 -0.75
CA GLN A 95 28.03 -12.17 -1.00
C GLN A 95 28.70 -10.81 -0.78
N LEU A 96 27.95 -9.77 -0.40
CA LEU A 96 28.50 -8.46 -0.09
C LEU A 96 29.38 -8.50 1.16
N LYS A 97 30.48 -7.74 1.15
CA LYS A 97 31.33 -7.53 2.34
C LYS A 97 30.51 -6.87 3.45
N PRO A 98 30.76 -7.14 4.74
CA PRO A 98 30.21 -6.35 5.85
C PRO A 98 30.63 -4.87 5.79
N ASP A 99 29.97 -4.03 6.58
CA ASP A 99 30.24 -2.60 6.79
C ASP A 99 30.02 -1.68 5.58
N LEU A 100 29.17 -2.12 4.64
CA LEU A 100 28.64 -1.27 3.58
C LEU A 100 27.37 -0.54 4.05
N ARG A 101 26.86 0.36 3.21
CA ARG A 101 25.59 1.06 3.48
C ARG A 101 24.45 0.05 3.68
N GLU A 102 23.67 0.21 4.75
CA GLU A 102 22.59 -0.73 5.11
C GLU A 102 21.63 -1.06 3.96
N ALA A 103 21.28 -0.06 3.15
CA ALA A 103 20.40 -0.21 2.00
C ALA A 103 20.90 -1.24 0.95
N LEU A 104 22.21 -1.51 0.89
CA LEU A 104 22.79 -2.49 -0.04
C LEU A 104 22.51 -3.94 0.38
N TYR A 105 22.17 -4.19 1.64
CA TYR A 105 21.88 -5.54 2.14
C TYR A 105 20.41 -5.94 2.02
N LEU A 106 19.54 -5.04 1.54
CA LEU A 106 18.15 -5.36 1.28
C LEU A 106 18.05 -6.28 0.05
N LYS A 107 17.55 -7.49 0.25
CA LYS A 107 17.25 -8.41 -0.85
C LYS A 107 15.88 -8.09 -1.42
N ASP A 108 15.83 -7.51 -2.62
CA ASP A 108 14.55 -7.29 -3.31
C ASP A 108 13.86 -8.63 -3.60
N GLY A 109 12.53 -8.66 -3.45
CA GLY A 109 11.69 -9.84 -3.54
C GLY A 109 10.24 -9.59 -3.14
N ASP A 110 9.80 -8.33 -3.15
CA ASP A 110 8.45 -7.92 -2.79
C ASP A 110 7.63 -7.68 -4.08
N TYR A 111 6.55 -8.45 -4.24
CA TYR A 111 5.73 -8.37 -5.45
C TYR A 111 5.06 -7.01 -5.65
N ARG A 112 4.83 -6.26 -4.57
CA ARG A 112 4.17 -4.96 -4.64
C ARG A 112 5.08 -3.94 -5.32
N PHE A 113 6.37 -4.01 -5.00
CA PHE A 113 7.40 -3.18 -5.63
C PHE A 113 7.76 -3.67 -7.04
N SER A 114 7.75 -4.98 -7.27
CA SER A 114 7.83 -5.57 -8.61
C SER A 114 6.75 -5.01 -9.55
N PHE A 115 5.50 -4.92 -9.09
CA PHE A 115 4.39 -4.36 -9.86
C PHE A 115 4.58 -2.86 -10.19
N ILE A 116 4.99 -2.03 -9.23
CA ILE A 116 5.16 -0.59 -9.48
C ILE A 116 6.39 -0.31 -10.36
N TYR A 117 7.51 -0.95 -10.07
CA TYR A 117 8.82 -0.58 -10.63
C TYR A 117 9.29 -1.50 -11.75
N GLY A 118 8.57 -2.59 -12.04
CA GLY A 118 8.89 -3.52 -13.13
C GLY A 118 10.07 -4.45 -12.85
N ASN A 119 10.43 -4.68 -11.59
CA ASN A 119 11.49 -5.64 -11.24
C ASN A 119 10.98 -7.08 -11.34
N PHE A 120 11.85 -8.02 -11.71
CA PHE A 120 11.50 -9.44 -11.73
C PHE A 120 11.72 -10.10 -10.37
N ILE A 121 10.74 -10.90 -9.92
CA ILE A 121 10.85 -11.71 -8.70
C ILE A 121 10.54 -13.18 -9.00
N THR A 122 11.05 -14.08 -8.16
CA THR A 122 10.86 -15.53 -8.34
C THR A 122 9.52 -16.05 -7.83
N LEU A 123 8.69 -15.19 -7.21
CA LEU A 123 7.40 -15.52 -6.60
C LEU A 123 7.45 -16.57 -5.46
N THR A 124 8.63 -17.04 -5.06
CA THR A 124 8.78 -18.06 -4.00
C THR A 124 8.55 -17.51 -2.59
N ASN A 125 8.49 -16.18 -2.44
CA ASN A 125 8.27 -15.48 -1.17
C ASN A 125 6.77 -15.14 -0.95
N LEU A 126 5.84 -15.72 -1.70
CA LEU A 126 4.42 -15.36 -1.63
C LEU A 126 3.62 -16.27 -0.69
N THR A 127 2.75 -15.66 0.09
CA THR A 127 1.73 -16.35 0.87
C THR A 127 0.50 -16.65 0.01
N LYS A 128 -0.39 -17.54 0.48
CA LYS A 128 -1.69 -17.78 -0.20
C LYS A 128 -2.50 -16.50 -0.38
N LYS A 129 -2.43 -15.58 0.59
CA LYS A 129 -3.10 -14.28 0.53
C LYS A 129 -2.50 -13.39 -0.56
N ASP A 130 -1.18 -13.37 -0.68
CA ASP A 130 -0.49 -12.59 -1.71
C ASP A 130 -0.89 -13.08 -3.11
N TYR A 131 -0.94 -14.40 -3.32
CA TYR A 131 -1.42 -14.98 -4.59
C TYR A 131 -2.87 -14.60 -4.90
N GLN A 132 -3.76 -14.69 -3.92
CA GLN A 132 -5.16 -14.29 -4.10
C GLN A 132 -5.26 -12.82 -4.51
N LYS A 133 -4.50 -11.93 -3.84
CA LYS A 133 -4.45 -10.51 -4.18
C LYS A 133 -3.96 -10.27 -5.60
N ILE A 134 -2.85 -10.90 -6.00
CA ILE A 134 -2.30 -10.81 -7.37
C ILE A 134 -3.36 -11.22 -8.40
N ILE A 135 -4.08 -12.31 -8.16
CA ILE A 135 -5.12 -12.81 -9.08
C ILE A 135 -6.33 -11.87 -9.11
N THR A 136 -6.86 -11.48 -7.94
CA THR A 136 -8.06 -10.64 -7.82
C THR A 136 -7.83 -9.25 -8.42
N GLN A 137 -6.67 -8.65 -8.14
CA GLN A 137 -6.32 -7.30 -8.59
C GLN A 137 -5.60 -7.29 -9.95
N LYS A 138 -5.36 -8.47 -10.54
CA LYS A 138 -4.65 -8.64 -11.82
C LYS A 138 -3.31 -7.88 -11.86
N LEU A 139 -2.49 -8.08 -10.83
CA LEU A 139 -1.17 -7.45 -10.73
C LEU A 139 -0.18 -8.19 -11.65
N THR A 140 -0.10 -7.75 -12.91
CA THR A 140 0.76 -8.34 -13.95
C THR A 140 1.79 -7.35 -14.46
#